data_AF-A0A3M7FLR9-F1
#
_entry.id   AF-A0A3M7FLR9-F1
#
_cell.length_a   1.000
_cell.length_b   1.000
_cell.length_c   1.000
_cell.angle_alpha   90.00
_cell.angle_beta   90.00
_cell.angle_gamma   90.00
#
_symmetry.space_group_name_H-M   'P 1'
#
loop_
_entity.id
_entity.type
_entity.pdbx_description
1 polymer ?
#
loop_
_entity_poly.entity_id
_entity_poly.type
_entity_poly.pdbx_seq_one_letter_code
_entity_poly.pdbx_strand_id
1 'polypeptide(L)'
;MRPTIVLVHGASHSPSHFDKLSLCLHRAGYDVEAVDLPSVGIEQDPGDALRRDTTAVLLAIKKLTNEDKNVVVFMHSYGGVCGSEASAAFLSQNRPQPPQPDDPDHGTITRLIYLNADILPQGQSWTDTHTLAQDPLMANLPITLDKETNLLTFLEPLEYFYTPTTSPLEAELATSTLRPMALSAFTQQAAADAPRIWAAHRVPVSYVGCKQDAMLPWMMQQAYVARLRAAGVSVSSTWLDYDHSPFLSHAEEVAQLIEVAIDKSE
;
A
#
# COMPACT_ATOMS: atom_id res chain seq x y z
N MET A 1 3.78 14.65 18.93
CA MET A 1 4.10 15.20 17.60
C MET A 1 3.21 14.54 16.57
N ARG A 2 2.81 15.24 15.50
CA ARG A 2 2.07 14.60 14.39
C ARG A 2 3.00 13.61 13.68
N PRO A 3 2.52 12.42 13.26
CA PRO A 3 3.34 11.51 12.50
C PRO A 3 3.60 12.07 11.09
N THR A 4 4.71 11.65 10.49
CA THR A 4 4.95 11.79 9.05
C THR A 4 4.26 10.64 8.32
N ILE A 5 3.61 10.93 7.19
CA ILE A 5 2.87 9.92 6.43
C ILE A 5 3.77 9.45 5.28
N VAL A 6 4.10 8.16 5.26
CA VAL A 6 4.78 7.51 4.14
C VAL A 6 3.72 7.01 3.17
N LEU A 7 3.70 7.53 1.94
CA LEU A 7 2.79 7.08 0.89
C LEU A 7 3.46 6.04 0.00
N VAL A 8 2.83 4.88 -0.14
CA VAL A 8 3.29 3.74 -0.95
C VAL A 8 2.26 3.47 -2.05
N HIS A 9 2.65 3.70 -3.29
CA HIS A 9 1.74 3.63 -4.44
C HIS A 9 1.50 2.20 -4.92
N GLY A 10 0.43 2.03 -5.70
CA GLY A 10 0.08 0.78 -6.38
C GLY A 10 0.94 0.48 -7.61
N ALA A 11 0.62 -0.63 -8.27
CA ALA A 11 1.34 -1.09 -9.45
C ALA A 11 1.28 -0.06 -10.59
N SER A 12 2.37 0.06 -11.36
CA SER A 12 2.52 0.99 -12.50
C SER A 12 2.43 2.49 -12.19
N HIS A 13 2.02 2.87 -10.98
CA HIS A 13 1.94 4.25 -10.52
C HIS A 13 3.32 4.77 -10.10
N SER A 14 3.37 6.04 -9.70
CA SER A 14 4.55 6.75 -9.23
C SER A 14 4.14 7.72 -8.10
N PRO A 15 5.08 8.32 -7.37
CA PRO A 15 4.78 9.31 -6.33
C PRO A 15 3.86 10.45 -6.79
N SER A 16 3.98 10.91 -8.03
CA SER A 16 3.18 12.03 -8.55
C SER A 16 1.69 11.73 -8.63
N HIS A 17 1.30 10.46 -8.64
CA HIS A 17 -0.12 10.08 -8.61
C HIS A 17 -0.77 10.43 -7.26
N PHE A 18 0.01 10.66 -6.21
CA PHE A 18 -0.46 11.14 -4.92
C PHE A 18 -0.42 12.66 -4.76
N ASP A 19 -0.01 13.45 -5.75
CA ASP A 19 0.20 14.90 -5.58
C ASP A 19 -1.01 15.63 -4.97
N LYS A 20 -2.24 15.26 -5.39
CA LYS A 20 -3.48 15.82 -4.82
C LYS A 20 -3.67 15.42 -3.35
N LEU A 21 -3.44 14.15 -3.03
CA LEU A 21 -3.53 13.64 -1.65
C LEU A 21 -2.47 14.30 -0.76
N SER A 22 -1.22 14.38 -1.22
CA SER A 22 -0.12 15.07 -0.53
C SER A 22 -0.46 16.53 -0.27
N LEU A 23 -1.03 17.25 -1.25
CA LEU A 23 -1.47 18.63 -1.05
C LEU A 23 -2.55 18.75 0.03
N CYS A 24 -3.52 17.82 0.07
CA CYS A 24 -4.55 17.80 1.09
C CYS A 24 -3.95 17.54 2.49
N LEU A 25 -3.06 16.56 2.61
CA LEU A 25 -2.38 16.22 3.86
C LEU A 25 -1.47 17.36 4.36
N HIS A 26 -0.75 18.04 3.47
CA HIS A 26 0.04 19.22 3.82
C HIS A 26 -0.84 20.37 4.33
N ARG A 27 -1.99 20.61 3.71
CA ARG A 27 -2.97 21.61 4.21
C ARG A 27 -3.52 21.26 5.58
N ALA A 28 -3.66 19.96 5.88
CA ALA A 28 -4.01 19.45 7.20
C ALA A 28 -2.83 19.45 8.21
N GLY A 29 -1.64 19.89 7.79
CA GLY A 29 -0.48 20.05 8.67
C GLY A 29 0.34 18.77 8.89
N TYR A 30 0.27 17.81 7.97
CA TYR A 30 1.13 16.62 7.97
C TYR A 30 2.30 16.78 7.01
N ASP A 31 3.45 16.26 7.42
CA ASP A 31 4.55 15.97 6.50
C ASP A 31 4.27 14.65 5.77
N VAL A 32 4.72 14.56 4.52
CA VAL A 32 4.47 13.43 3.64
C VAL A 32 5.76 13.04 2.94
N GLU A 33 6.07 11.74 2.93
CA GLU A 33 7.15 11.15 2.12
C GLU A 33 6.52 10.14 1.15
N ALA A 34 6.44 10.47 -0.13
CA ALA A 34 5.96 9.55 -1.16
C ALA A 34 7.14 8.74 -1.72
N VAL A 35 7.06 7.41 -1.63
CA VAL A 35 8.14 6.50 -2.03
C VAL A 35 8.02 6.16 -3.50
N ASP A 36 9.10 6.33 -4.25
CA ASP A 36 9.22 5.83 -5.63
C ASP A 36 9.63 4.36 -5.61
N LEU A 37 8.80 3.47 -6.15
CA LEU A 37 9.04 2.02 -6.13
C LEU A 37 9.98 1.60 -7.28
N PRO A 38 11.17 1.04 -6.98
CA PRO A 38 12.17 0.67 -8.00
C PRO A 38 11.70 -0.35 -9.05
N SER A 39 10.63 -1.09 -8.80
CA SER A 39 10.05 -2.04 -9.75
C SER A 39 9.33 -1.38 -10.93
N VAL A 40 8.95 -0.10 -10.81
CA VAL A 40 8.17 0.63 -11.82
C VAL A 40 9.08 1.48 -12.70
N GLY A 41 8.87 1.41 -14.02
CA GLY A 41 9.66 2.16 -15.00
C GLY A 41 11.10 1.69 -15.14
N ILE A 42 11.40 0.47 -14.68
CA ILE A 42 12.71 -0.17 -14.86
C ILE A 42 12.88 -0.72 -16.28
N GLU A 43 14.11 -0.80 -16.78
CA GLU A 43 14.41 -1.29 -18.13
C GLU A 43 14.30 -2.82 -18.26
N GLN A 44 14.58 -3.55 -17.17
CA GLN A 44 14.54 -5.01 -17.13
C GLN A 44 14.21 -5.49 -15.72
N ASP A 45 13.38 -6.52 -15.64
CA ASP A 45 13.07 -7.19 -14.38
C ASP A 45 14.33 -7.87 -13.80
N PRO A 46 14.77 -7.47 -12.58
CA PRO A 46 15.95 -8.04 -11.94
C PRO A 46 15.69 -9.41 -11.28
N GLY A 47 14.44 -9.89 -11.28
CA GLY A 47 14.02 -11.12 -10.60
C GLY A 47 13.81 -10.96 -9.09
N ASP A 48 13.98 -9.74 -8.56
CA ASP A 48 13.88 -9.44 -7.14
C ASP A 48 13.14 -8.12 -6.80
N ALA A 49 12.20 -7.71 -7.65
CA ALA A 49 11.51 -6.42 -7.56
C ALA A 49 10.77 -6.18 -6.24
N LEU A 50 10.00 -7.15 -5.71
CA LEU A 50 9.31 -6.99 -4.42
C LEU A 50 10.30 -6.68 -3.29
N ARG A 51 11.48 -7.33 -3.31
CA ARG A 51 12.53 -7.09 -2.30
C ARG A 51 13.11 -5.67 -2.42
N ARG A 52 13.26 -5.16 -3.65
CA ARG A 52 13.74 -3.79 -3.90
C ARG A 52 12.74 -2.75 -3.44
N ASP A 53 11.47 -2.94 -3.76
CA ASP A 53 10.37 -2.08 -3.32
C ASP A 53 10.24 -2.06 -1.80
N THR A 54 10.29 -3.25 -1.18
CA THR A 54 10.36 -3.39 0.29
C THR A 54 11.53 -2.60 0.88
N THR A 55 12.70 -2.65 0.24
CA THR A 55 13.88 -1.92 0.71
C THR A 55 13.68 -0.40 0.60
N ALA A 56 13.09 0.09 -0.49
CA ALA A 56 12.81 1.52 -0.68
C ALA A 56 11.87 2.05 0.41
N VAL A 57 10.76 1.34 0.68
CA VAL A 57 9.81 1.71 1.74
C VAL A 57 10.46 1.62 3.12
N LEU A 58 11.23 0.57 3.41
CA LEU A 58 11.94 0.41 4.68
C LEU A 58 12.95 1.55 4.93
N LEU A 59 13.67 1.99 3.90
CA LEU A 59 14.60 3.11 4.01
C LEU A 59 13.88 4.43 4.31
N ALA A 60 12.71 4.67 3.69
CA ALA A 60 11.89 5.84 4.00
C ALA A 60 11.40 5.83 5.45
N ILE A 61 10.90 4.69 5.95
CA ILE A 61 10.50 4.53 7.35
C ILE A 61 11.69 4.80 8.27
N LYS A 62 12.83 4.14 8.05
CA LYS A 62 14.04 4.28 8.88
C LYS A 62 14.59 5.70 8.90
N LYS A 63 14.60 6.38 7.75
CA LYS A 63 15.03 7.78 7.63
C LYS A 63 14.25 8.65 8.61
N LEU A 64 12.92 8.53 8.61
CA LEU A 64 12.04 9.33 9.46
C LEU A 64 12.16 8.95 10.94
N THR A 65 12.19 7.66 11.25
CA THR A 65 12.26 7.20 12.64
C THR A 65 13.61 7.49 13.30
N ASN A 66 14.69 7.52 12.53
CA ASN A 66 16.02 7.96 13.01
C ASN A 66 16.08 9.47 13.30
N GLU A 67 15.11 10.24 12.82
CA GLU A 67 14.90 11.66 13.18
C GLU A 67 13.88 11.80 14.33
N ASP A 68 13.63 10.71 15.07
CA ASP A 68 12.66 10.61 16.16
C ASP A 68 11.21 10.97 15.76
N LYS A 69 10.87 10.79 14.47
CA LYS A 69 9.51 11.01 13.95
C LYS A 69 8.71 9.71 13.98
N ASN A 70 7.49 9.80 14.51
CA ASN A 70 6.49 8.77 14.33
C ASN A 70 6.02 8.72 12.87
N VAL A 71 5.70 7.52 12.40
CA VAL A 71 5.37 7.25 11.00
C VAL A 71 4.01 6.58 10.90
N VAL A 72 3.20 7.02 9.95
CA VAL A 72 2.05 6.27 9.43
C VAL A 72 2.38 5.82 8.02
N VAL A 73 2.20 4.52 7.75
CA VAL A 73 2.43 3.98 6.40
C VAL A 73 1.08 3.81 5.73
N PHE A 74 0.85 4.60 4.69
CA PHE A 74 -0.33 4.55 3.82
C PHE A 74 0.03 3.77 2.56
N MET A 75 -0.75 2.74 2.27
CA MET A 75 -0.47 1.75 1.24
C MET A 75 -1.67 1.59 0.33
N HIS A 76 -1.48 1.81 -0.97
CA HIS A 76 -2.50 1.61 -1.99
C HIS A 76 -2.20 0.37 -2.84
N SER A 77 -3.19 -0.48 -3.11
CA SER A 77 -3.07 -1.60 -4.06
C SER A 77 -1.83 -2.47 -3.77
N TYR A 78 -0.98 -2.71 -4.77
CA TYR A 78 0.32 -3.38 -4.65
C TYR A 78 1.21 -2.82 -3.52
N GLY A 79 1.11 -1.51 -3.22
CA GLY A 79 1.82 -0.88 -2.11
C GLY A 79 1.52 -1.53 -0.76
N GLY A 80 0.37 -2.21 -0.62
CA GLY A 80 0.06 -3.05 0.53
C GLY A 80 1.03 -4.23 0.70
N VAL A 81 1.52 -4.80 -0.40
CA VAL A 81 2.46 -5.93 -0.39
C VAL A 81 3.84 -5.49 0.09
N CYS A 82 4.49 -4.58 -0.64
CA CYS A 82 5.84 -4.12 -0.30
C CYS A 82 5.86 -3.29 1.00
N GLY A 83 4.80 -2.53 1.27
CA GLY A 83 4.63 -1.80 2.52
C GLY A 83 4.43 -2.70 3.74
N SER A 84 3.72 -3.83 3.60
CA SER A 84 3.60 -4.84 4.65
C SER A 84 4.96 -5.45 4.99
N GLU A 85 5.72 -5.88 3.97
CA GLU A 85 7.05 -6.46 4.14
C GLU A 85 8.01 -5.47 4.80
N ALA A 86 8.00 -4.20 4.37
CA ALA A 86 8.85 -3.16 4.92
C ALA A 86 8.51 -2.86 6.39
N SER A 87 7.22 -2.73 6.70
CA SER A 87 6.74 -2.48 8.06
C SER A 87 7.05 -3.65 8.99
N ALA A 88 6.87 -4.88 8.50
CA ALA A 88 7.23 -6.10 9.22
C ALA A 88 8.74 -6.18 9.49
N ALA A 89 9.58 -5.86 8.50
CA ALA A 89 11.03 -5.83 8.66
C ALA A 89 11.48 -4.76 9.68
N PHE A 90 10.86 -3.57 9.66
CA PHE A 90 11.12 -2.52 10.64
C PHE A 90 10.76 -2.97 12.06
N LEU A 91 9.53 -3.46 12.27
CA LEU A 91 9.05 -3.89 13.59
C LEU A 91 9.86 -5.07 14.13
N SER A 92 10.22 -6.05 13.28
CA SER A 92 11.02 -7.21 13.71
C SER A 92 12.43 -6.85 14.17
N GLN A 93 13.01 -5.77 13.65
CA GLN A 93 14.32 -5.25 14.08
C GLN A 93 14.21 -4.53 15.43
N ASN A 94 13.08 -3.87 15.68
CA ASN A 94 12.77 -3.17 16.91
C ASN A 94 12.02 -4.09 17.87
N ARG A 95 12.73 -5.03 18.54
CA ARG A 95 12.11 -5.94 19.53
C ARG A 95 11.15 -5.17 20.44
N PRO A 96 9.97 -5.72 20.78
CA PRO A 96 9.11 -5.14 21.79
C PRO A 96 9.82 -5.25 23.15
N GLN A 97 10.64 -4.24 23.45
CA GLN A 97 11.24 -4.04 24.76
C GLN A 97 10.23 -3.26 25.61
N PRO A 98 10.10 -3.56 26.91
CA PRO A 98 9.43 -2.65 27.82
C PRO A 98 10.13 -1.29 27.72
N PRO A 99 9.40 -0.18 27.57
CA PRO A 99 10.02 1.15 27.52
C PRO A 99 10.89 1.33 28.77
N GLN A 100 12.19 1.59 28.57
CA GLN A 100 13.07 1.95 29.67
C GLN A 100 12.92 3.44 29.97
N PRO A 101 12.99 3.86 31.24
CA PRO A 101 12.79 5.27 31.62
C PRO A 101 13.72 6.27 30.92
N ASP A 102 14.88 5.78 30.45
CA ASP A 102 15.93 6.58 29.83
C ASP A 102 16.08 6.28 28.31
N ASP A 103 15.19 5.48 27.72
CA ASP A 103 15.18 5.28 26.27
C ASP A 103 14.59 6.55 25.65
N PRO A 104 15.32 7.31 24.81
CA PRO A 104 14.71 8.41 24.09
C PRO A 104 13.52 7.87 23.29
N ASP A 105 12.42 8.64 23.23
CA ASP A 105 11.27 8.33 22.38
C ASP A 105 11.75 8.20 20.94
N HIS A 106 12.09 6.99 20.52
CA HIS A 106 12.49 6.71 19.16
C HIS A 106 11.25 6.66 18.28
N GLY A 107 11.32 7.31 17.13
CA GLY A 107 10.24 7.30 16.15
C GLY A 107 9.85 5.86 15.82
N THR A 108 8.55 5.60 15.72
CA THR A 108 8.02 4.26 15.41
C THR A 108 6.88 4.32 14.41
N ILE A 109 6.45 3.16 13.92
CA ILE A 109 5.23 3.04 13.13
C ILE A 109 4.04 3.08 14.09
N THR A 110 3.21 4.11 14.00
CA THR A 110 2.04 4.28 14.87
C THR A 110 0.76 3.71 14.27
N ARG A 111 0.67 3.59 12.95
CA ARG A 111 -0.49 3.02 12.26
C ARG A 111 -0.15 2.59 10.84
N LEU A 112 -0.86 1.57 10.38
CA LEU A 112 -0.86 1.11 8.99
C LEU A 112 -2.22 1.38 8.37
N ILE A 113 -2.23 2.04 7.22
CA ILE A 113 -3.45 2.37 6.47
C ILE A 113 -3.39 1.69 5.11
N TYR A 114 -4.34 0.81 4.86
CA TYR A 114 -4.51 0.13 3.57
C TYR A 114 -5.67 0.78 2.84
N LEU A 115 -5.45 1.26 1.61
CA LEU A 115 -6.48 1.72 0.70
C LEU A 115 -6.55 0.77 -0.49
N ASN A 116 -7.64 0.01 -0.64
CA ASN A 116 -7.82 -0.92 -1.76
C ASN A 116 -6.57 -1.80 -1.98
N ALA A 117 -5.98 -2.30 -0.90
CA ALA A 117 -4.62 -2.82 -0.91
C ALA A 117 -4.53 -4.30 -0.54
N ASP A 118 -3.58 -4.97 -1.18
CA ASP A 118 -3.30 -6.38 -1.00
C ASP A 118 -2.51 -6.65 0.28
N ILE A 119 -2.83 -7.78 0.94
CA ILE A 119 -2.09 -8.28 2.10
C ILE A 119 -1.80 -9.76 1.87
N LEU A 120 -0.59 -10.07 1.38
CA LEU A 120 -0.24 -11.44 1.03
C LEU A 120 0.02 -12.31 2.28
N PRO A 121 -0.41 -13.58 2.28
CA PRO A 121 0.06 -14.56 3.25
C PRO A 121 1.56 -14.81 3.09
N GLN A 122 2.24 -15.12 4.21
CA GLN A 122 3.63 -15.55 4.18
C GLN A 122 3.83 -16.75 3.23
N GLY A 123 4.87 -16.69 2.40
CA GLY A 123 5.23 -17.75 1.46
C GLY A 123 4.35 -17.80 0.22
N GLN A 124 3.46 -16.82 0.01
CA GLN A 124 2.65 -16.70 -1.20
C GLN A 124 2.98 -15.43 -1.96
N SER A 125 2.93 -15.54 -3.29
CA SER A 125 3.02 -14.41 -4.21
C SER A 125 1.63 -13.84 -4.52
N TRP A 126 1.58 -12.72 -5.23
CA TRP A 126 0.31 -12.19 -5.73
C TRP A 126 -0.34 -13.21 -6.67
N THR A 127 0.44 -13.82 -7.56
CA THR A 127 -0.06 -14.86 -8.48
C THR A 127 -0.55 -16.14 -7.80
N ASP A 128 -0.07 -16.45 -6.58
CA ASP A 128 -0.57 -17.60 -5.80
C ASP A 128 -1.93 -17.29 -5.13
N THR A 129 -2.20 -16.02 -4.85
CA THR A 129 -3.40 -15.56 -4.11
C THR A 129 -4.52 -15.06 -5.02
N HIS A 130 -4.18 -14.75 -6.26
CA HIS A 130 -5.09 -14.27 -7.30
C HIS A 130 -5.19 -15.33 -8.40
N THR A 131 -5.82 -16.46 -8.07
CA THR A 131 -6.07 -17.54 -9.02
C THR A 131 -7.43 -17.37 -9.70
N LEU A 132 -7.63 -18.01 -10.86
CA LEU A 132 -8.93 -18.05 -11.56
C LEU A 132 -10.09 -18.51 -10.66
N ALA A 133 -9.80 -19.38 -9.69
CA ALA A 133 -10.80 -19.90 -8.76
C ALA A 133 -11.21 -18.87 -7.70
N GLN A 134 -10.34 -17.92 -7.39
CA GLN A 134 -10.55 -16.88 -6.38
C GLN A 134 -11.02 -15.56 -7.01
N ASP A 135 -10.58 -15.29 -8.24
CA ASP A 135 -10.88 -14.06 -8.95
C ASP A 135 -11.05 -14.33 -10.46
N PRO A 136 -12.29 -14.27 -10.98
CA PRO A 136 -12.56 -14.39 -12.41
C PRO A 136 -11.85 -13.34 -13.27
N LEU A 137 -11.48 -12.17 -12.70
CA LEU A 137 -10.71 -11.15 -13.39
C LEU A 137 -9.37 -11.71 -13.89
N MET A 138 -8.78 -12.66 -13.16
CA MET A 138 -7.49 -13.26 -13.51
C MET A 138 -7.52 -14.05 -14.81
N ALA A 139 -8.71 -14.41 -15.32
CA ALA A 139 -8.84 -15.07 -16.61
C ALA A 139 -8.47 -14.14 -17.76
N ASN A 140 -8.76 -12.85 -17.60
CA ASN A 140 -8.67 -11.85 -18.65
C ASN A 140 -8.08 -10.55 -18.11
N LEU A 141 -7.17 -10.62 -17.13
CA LEU A 141 -6.55 -9.41 -16.60
C LEU A 141 -5.87 -8.71 -17.79
N PRO A 142 -6.24 -7.45 -18.09
CA PRO A 142 -5.80 -6.79 -19.31
C PRO A 142 -4.34 -6.37 -19.10
N ILE A 143 -3.42 -7.26 -19.40
CA ILE A 143 -1.98 -7.02 -19.29
C ILE A 143 -1.27 -7.48 -20.56
N THR A 144 -0.18 -6.81 -20.88
CA THR A 144 0.83 -7.34 -21.80
C THR A 144 2.12 -7.60 -21.04
N LEU A 145 2.82 -8.66 -21.44
CA LEU A 145 4.13 -9.02 -20.90
C LEU A 145 5.16 -8.94 -22.03
N ASP A 146 6.14 -8.06 -21.86
CA ASP A 146 7.35 -8.11 -22.66
C ASP A 146 8.21 -9.29 -22.19
N LYS A 147 8.47 -10.24 -23.09
CA LYS A 147 9.21 -11.47 -22.77
C LYS A 147 10.73 -11.29 -22.73
N GLU A 148 11.25 -10.21 -23.31
CA GLU A 148 12.69 -9.92 -23.27
C GLU A 148 13.06 -9.22 -21.96
N THR A 149 12.23 -8.27 -21.54
CA THR A 149 12.47 -7.47 -20.33
C THR A 149 11.75 -8.01 -19.10
N ASN A 150 10.78 -8.92 -19.25
CA ASN A 150 9.87 -9.41 -18.21
C ASN A 150 9.09 -8.27 -17.51
N LEU A 151 8.73 -7.24 -18.28
CA LEU A 151 7.93 -6.13 -17.79
C LEU A 151 6.46 -6.33 -18.14
N LEU A 152 5.61 -6.14 -17.13
CA LEU A 152 4.16 -6.15 -17.23
C LEU A 152 3.66 -4.72 -17.46
N THR A 153 2.74 -4.55 -18.41
CA THR A 153 2.01 -3.30 -18.63
C THR A 153 0.52 -3.57 -18.56
N PHE A 154 -0.21 -2.79 -17.76
CA PHE A 154 -1.67 -2.84 -17.73
C PHE A 154 -2.24 -2.22 -19.01
N LEU A 155 -3.11 -2.98 -19.66
CA LEU A 155 -3.98 -2.56 -20.74
C LEU A 155 -5.27 -2.05 -20.10
N GLU A 156 -5.94 -1.09 -20.74
CA GLU A 156 -7.21 -0.53 -20.27
C GLU A 156 -7.21 0.07 -18.83
N PRO A 157 -6.15 0.78 -18.39
CA PRO A 157 -6.07 1.29 -17.01
C PRO A 157 -7.21 2.24 -16.63
N LEU A 158 -7.85 2.90 -17.61
CA LEU A 158 -9.05 3.72 -17.39
C LEU A 158 -10.21 2.93 -16.78
N GLU A 159 -10.48 1.73 -17.31
CA GLU A 159 -11.58 0.88 -16.85
C GLU A 159 -11.31 0.31 -15.47
N TYR A 160 -10.07 -0.09 -15.21
CA TYR A 160 -9.72 -0.86 -14.01
C TYR A 160 -9.25 0.00 -12.84
N PHE A 161 -8.53 1.10 -13.09
CA PHE A 161 -7.98 1.93 -12.02
C PHE A 161 -8.85 3.15 -11.69
N TYR A 162 -9.62 3.67 -12.65
CA TYR A 162 -10.19 5.02 -12.56
C TYR A 162 -11.71 5.08 -12.81
N THR A 163 -12.36 3.97 -13.12
CA THR A 163 -13.83 3.92 -13.35
C THR A 163 -14.53 3.27 -12.16
N PRO A 164 -15.69 3.77 -11.70
CA PRO A 164 -16.52 4.79 -12.35
C PRO A 164 -16.42 6.21 -11.78
N THR A 165 -15.53 6.48 -10.82
CA THR A 165 -15.65 7.70 -10.00
C THR A 165 -14.62 8.78 -10.32
N THR A 166 -13.54 8.46 -11.03
CA THR A 166 -12.56 9.46 -11.47
C THR A 166 -13.02 10.13 -12.75
N SER A 167 -12.89 11.46 -12.83
CA SER A 167 -13.31 12.17 -14.03
C SER A 167 -12.47 11.75 -15.24
N PRO A 168 -13.03 11.75 -16.47
CA PRO A 168 -12.29 11.30 -17.66
C PRO A 168 -10.95 12.02 -17.88
N LEU A 169 -10.90 13.33 -17.61
CA LEU A 169 -9.67 14.11 -17.75
C LEU A 169 -8.62 13.72 -16.72
N GLU A 170 -9.00 13.54 -15.46
CA GLU A 170 -8.07 13.11 -14.40
C GLU A 170 -7.56 11.70 -14.65
N ALA A 171 -8.45 10.81 -15.11
CA ALA A 171 -8.12 9.44 -15.45
C ALA A 171 -7.16 9.36 -16.65
N GLU A 172 -7.36 10.18 -17.69
CA GLU A 172 -6.45 10.28 -18.84
C GLU A 172 -5.07 10.79 -18.42
N LEU A 173 -5.02 11.86 -17.61
CA LEU A 173 -3.76 12.41 -17.11
C LEU A 173 -2.99 11.39 -16.27
N ALA A 174 -3.66 10.71 -15.33
CA ALA A 174 -3.04 9.67 -14.51
C ALA A 174 -2.55 8.50 -15.37
N THR A 175 -3.38 8.04 -16.31
CA THR A 175 -3.03 6.97 -17.26
C THR A 175 -1.78 7.31 -18.08
N SER A 176 -1.64 8.56 -18.52
CA SER A 176 -0.51 9.00 -19.36
C SER A 176 0.85 8.91 -18.66
N THR A 177 0.86 8.83 -17.33
CA THR A 177 2.07 8.74 -16.52
C THR A 177 2.32 7.36 -15.92
N LEU A 178 1.46 6.37 -16.19
CA LEU A 178 1.69 4.99 -15.82
C LEU A 178 2.91 4.43 -16.55
N ARG A 179 3.65 3.53 -15.90
CA ARG A 179 4.84 2.90 -16.46
C ARG A 179 4.78 1.37 -16.30
N PRO A 180 5.44 0.61 -17.19
CA PRO A 180 5.61 -0.83 -17.02
C PRO A 180 6.26 -1.17 -15.68
N MET A 181 5.97 -2.35 -15.16
CA MET A 181 6.47 -2.82 -13.86
C MET A 181 7.08 -4.22 -13.97
N ALA A 182 8.14 -4.50 -13.20
CA ALA A 182 8.78 -5.80 -13.16
C ALA A 182 7.79 -6.91 -12.76
N LEU A 183 7.74 -8.01 -13.52
CA LEU A 183 6.87 -9.15 -13.25
C LEU A 183 7.18 -9.81 -11.90
N SER A 184 8.44 -9.81 -11.46
CA SER A 184 8.87 -10.36 -10.18
C SER A 184 8.24 -9.68 -8.97
N ALA A 185 7.67 -8.48 -9.13
CA ALA A 185 6.87 -7.84 -8.08
C ALA A 185 5.61 -8.67 -7.73
N PHE A 186 5.07 -9.40 -8.70
CA PHE A 186 3.85 -10.21 -8.54
C PHE A 186 4.12 -11.69 -8.28
N THR A 187 5.30 -12.19 -8.69
CA THR A 187 5.65 -13.62 -8.58
C THR A 187 6.57 -13.94 -7.40
N GLN A 188 7.25 -12.95 -6.82
CA GLN A 188 7.96 -13.15 -5.57
C GLN A 188 7.01 -13.36 -4.40
N GLN A 189 7.40 -14.27 -3.51
CA GLN A 189 6.63 -14.59 -2.32
C GLN A 189 6.91 -13.61 -1.19
N ALA A 190 5.87 -13.21 -0.47
CA ALA A 190 6.00 -12.44 0.76
C ALA A 190 6.77 -13.25 1.81
N ALA A 191 7.77 -12.64 2.46
CA ALA A 191 8.61 -13.32 3.44
C ALA A 191 8.05 -13.23 4.86
N ALA A 192 7.27 -12.19 5.17
CA ALA A 192 6.77 -11.92 6.51
C ALA A 192 5.34 -12.44 6.74
N ASP A 193 5.07 -12.89 7.97
CA ASP A 193 3.71 -13.02 8.49
C ASP A 193 3.28 -11.67 9.09
N ALA A 194 2.94 -10.74 8.20
CA ALA A 194 2.69 -9.35 8.56
C ALA A 194 1.55 -9.19 9.61
N PRO A 195 0.39 -9.88 9.49
CA PRO A 195 -0.67 -9.83 10.51
C PRO A 195 -0.20 -10.22 11.91
N ARG A 196 0.59 -11.30 12.02
CA ARG A 196 1.13 -11.74 13.31
C ARG A 196 2.08 -10.70 13.91
N ILE A 197 2.88 -10.03 13.08
CA ILE A 197 3.81 -8.98 13.53
C ILE A 197 3.05 -7.75 14.03
N TRP A 198 2.03 -7.27 13.30
CA TRP A 198 1.23 -6.14 13.76
C TRP A 198 0.54 -6.43 15.09
N ALA A 199 -0.01 -7.63 15.27
CA ALA A 199 -0.61 -8.05 16.53
C ALA A 199 0.42 -8.10 17.67
N ALA A 200 1.61 -8.67 17.43
CA ALA A 200 2.67 -8.75 18.43
C ALA A 200 3.18 -7.38 18.88
N HIS A 201 3.24 -6.41 17.96
CA HIS A 201 3.68 -5.04 18.23
C HIS A 201 2.54 -4.08 18.58
N ARG A 202 1.29 -4.56 18.61
CA ARG A 202 0.08 -3.76 18.83
C ARG A 202 -0.04 -2.55 17.89
N VAL A 203 0.41 -2.71 16.64
CA VAL A 203 0.25 -1.66 15.62
C VAL A 203 -1.16 -1.76 15.05
N PRO A 204 -2.02 -0.74 15.25
CA PRO A 204 -3.38 -0.79 14.75
C PRO A 204 -3.42 -0.61 13.22
N VAL A 205 -4.43 -1.20 12.60
CA VAL A 205 -4.65 -1.14 11.16
C VAL A 205 -5.95 -0.39 10.85
N SER A 206 -5.92 0.45 9.82
CA SER A 206 -7.09 1.01 9.18
C SER A 206 -7.18 0.51 7.75
N TYR A 207 -8.25 -0.19 7.40
CA TYR A 207 -8.51 -0.64 6.05
C TYR A 207 -9.63 0.20 5.44
N VAL A 208 -9.31 0.95 4.39
CA VAL A 208 -10.28 1.70 3.58
C VAL A 208 -10.44 0.91 2.28
N GLY A 209 -11.65 0.42 2.05
CA GLY A 209 -11.95 -0.35 0.84
C GLY A 209 -13.06 0.29 0.02
N CYS A 210 -13.04 0.04 -1.28
CA CYS A 210 -13.97 0.63 -2.24
C CYS A 210 -14.78 -0.48 -2.91
N LYS A 211 -16.11 -0.34 -2.90
CA LYS A 211 -17.05 -1.37 -3.38
C LYS A 211 -17.10 -1.48 -4.90
N GLN A 212 -16.72 -0.41 -5.61
CA GLN A 212 -16.71 -0.37 -7.08
C GLN A 212 -15.30 -0.56 -7.64
N ASP A 213 -14.37 -1.05 -6.81
CA ASP A 213 -13.02 -1.39 -7.23
C ASP A 213 -13.06 -2.54 -8.25
N ALA A 214 -12.68 -2.23 -9.48
CA ALA A 214 -12.62 -3.17 -10.59
C ALA A 214 -11.33 -4.01 -10.61
N MET A 215 -10.34 -3.67 -9.79
CA MET A 215 -9.06 -4.37 -9.71
C MET A 215 -8.96 -5.31 -8.51
N LEU A 216 -9.36 -4.84 -7.33
CA LEU A 216 -9.34 -5.63 -6.12
C LEU A 216 -10.79 -5.92 -5.68
N PRO A 217 -11.33 -7.10 -6.01
CA PRO A 217 -12.74 -7.40 -5.76
C PRO A 217 -13.14 -7.16 -4.30
N TRP A 218 -14.31 -6.59 -4.12
CA TRP A 218 -14.88 -6.27 -2.81
C TRP A 218 -14.78 -7.41 -1.78
N MET A 219 -15.09 -8.64 -2.20
CA MET A 219 -15.03 -9.81 -1.31
C MET A 219 -13.60 -10.10 -0.83
N MET A 220 -12.58 -9.81 -1.66
CA MET A 220 -11.19 -10.02 -1.29
C MET A 220 -10.73 -8.99 -0.25
N GLN A 221 -11.12 -7.73 -0.42
CA GLN A 221 -10.90 -6.68 0.58
C GLN A 221 -11.51 -7.06 1.94
N GLN A 222 -12.74 -7.57 1.95
CA GLN A 222 -13.39 -8.08 3.16
C GLN A 222 -12.64 -9.26 3.77
N ALA A 223 -12.13 -10.17 2.95
CA ALA A 223 -11.34 -11.32 3.40
C ALA A 223 -10.02 -10.90 4.05
N TYR A 224 -9.35 -9.86 3.53
CA TYR A 224 -8.16 -9.31 4.18
C TYR A 224 -8.49 -8.78 5.58
N VAL A 225 -9.53 -7.94 5.70
CA VAL A 225 -9.98 -7.43 7.01
C VAL A 225 -10.33 -8.56 7.99
N ALA A 226 -11.00 -9.61 7.53
CA ALA A 226 -11.32 -10.77 8.36
C ALA A 226 -10.06 -11.51 8.85
N ARG A 227 -9.07 -11.71 7.97
CA ARG A 227 -7.78 -12.36 8.31
C ARG A 227 -6.99 -11.54 9.34
N LEU A 228 -6.95 -10.22 9.19
CA LEU A 228 -6.31 -9.33 10.18
C LEU A 228 -6.92 -9.49 11.57
N ARG A 229 -8.26 -9.43 11.65
CA ARG A 229 -8.99 -9.60 12.92
C ARG A 229 -8.77 -10.99 13.51
N ALA A 230 -8.79 -12.04 12.69
CA ALA A 230 -8.52 -13.40 13.13
C ALA A 230 -7.08 -13.58 13.68
N ALA A 231 -6.12 -12.81 13.18
CA ALA A 231 -4.75 -12.76 13.69
C ALA A 231 -4.60 -11.94 14.99
N GLY A 232 -5.68 -11.36 15.52
CA GLY A 232 -5.67 -10.53 16.74
C GLY A 232 -5.19 -9.10 16.51
N VAL A 233 -5.11 -8.65 15.26
CA VAL A 233 -4.82 -7.24 14.93
C VAL A 233 -6.05 -6.40 15.25
N SER A 234 -5.84 -5.22 15.83
CA SER A 234 -6.92 -4.27 15.96
C SER A 234 -7.15 -3.52 14.65
N VAL A 235 -8.36 -3.64 14.11
CA VAL A 235 -8.68 -3.23 12.73
C VAL A 235 -9.94 -2.39 12.67
N SER A 236 -9.77 -1.14 12.27
CA SER A 236 -10.86 -0.28 11.80
C SER A 236 -11.05 -0.46 10.30
N SER A 237 -12.29 -0.62 9.83
CA SER A 237 -12.59 -0.76 8.40
C SER A 237 -13.61 0.28 7.95
N THR A 238 -13.34 0.97 6.85
CA THR A 238 -14.24 1.96 6.22
C THR A 238 -14.47 1.54 4.76
N TRP A 239 -15.70 1.72 4.27
CA TRP A 239 -16.11 1.17 3.00
C TRP A 239 -16.80 2.24 2.15
N LEU A 240 -16.17 2.59 1.03
CA LEU A 240 -16.57 3.68 0.15
C LEU A 240 -17.23 3.14 -1.13
N ASP A 241 -18.06 3.96 -1.76
CA ASP A 241 -18.69 3.65 -3.05
C ASP A 241 -17.90 4.28 -4.20
N TYR A 242 -16.58 4.04 -4.23
CA TYR A 242 -15.63 4.57 -5.20
C TYR A 242 -14.93 3.47 -6.01
N ASP A 243 -14.16 3.90 -7.01
CA ASP A 243 -13.25 3.07 -7.81
C ASP A 243 -11.97 2.67 -7.05
N HIS A 244 -10.99 2.14 -7.78
CA HIS A 244 -9.71 1.71 -7.23
C HIS A 244 -8.83 2.86 -6.73
N SER A 245 -9.05 4.10 -7.17
CA SER A 245 -8.14 5.24 -6.99
C SER A 245 -8.79 6.50 -6.38
N PRO A 246 -9.50 6.41 -5.23
CA PRO A 246 -10.10 7.58 -4.60
C PRO A 246 -9.07 8.59 -4.09
N PHE A 247 -7.78 8.22 -4.02
CA PHE A 247 -6.69 9.16 -3.73
C PHE A 247 -6.51 10.22 -4.86
N LEU A 248 -7.04 9.98 -6.06
CA LEU A 248 -7.10 10.95 -7.15
C LEU A 248 -8.43 11.70 -7.18
N SER A 249 -9.55 10.97 -7.21
CA SER A 249 -10.89 11.53 -7.44
C SER A 249 -11.50 12.17 -6.18
N HIS A 250 -11.13 11.68 -5.00
CA HIS A 250 -11.71 12.07 -3.69
C HIS A 250 -10.59 12.33 -2.66
N ALA A 251 -9.49 12.94 -3.10
CA ALA A 251 -8.26 13.11 -2.31
C ALA A 251 -8.48 13.79 -0.96
N GLU A 252 -9.40 14.76 -0.87
CA GLU A 252 -9.73 15.45 0.38
C GLU A 252 -10.41 14.50 1.38
N GLU A 253 -11.35 13.67 0.93
CA GLU A 253 -12.00 12.67 1.79
C GLU A 253 -10.99 11.60 2.23
N VAL A 254 -10.11 11.15 1.33
CA VAL A 254 -9.04 10.21 1.69
C VAL A 254 -8.10 10.83 2.73
N ALA A 255 -7.73 12.11 2.61
CA ALA A 255 -6.95 12.82 3.62
C ALA A 255 -7.67 12.85 4.97
N GLN A 256 -8.96 13.19 5.00
CA GLN A 256 -9.76 13.19 6.24
C GLN A 256 -9.85 11.80 6.87
N LEU A 257 -9.96 10.74 6.08
CA LEU A 257 -9.95 9.36 6.58
C LEU A 257 -8.60 8.99 7.20
N ILE A 258 -7.49 9.49 6.64
CA ILE A 258 -6.16 9.33 7.24
C ILE A 258 -6.07 10.08 8.57
N GLU A 259 -6.57 11.30 8.66
CA GLU A 259 -6.62 12.07 9.93
C GLU A 259 -7.42 11.33 11.00
N VAL A 260 -8.63 10.89 10.66
CA VAL A 260 -9.49 10.09 11.56
C VAL A 260 -8.82 8.79 11.97
N ALA A 261 -8.06 8.15 11.08
CA ALA A 261 -7.29 6.97 11.43
C ALA A 261 -6.18 7.30 12.43
N ILE A 262 -5.44 8.39 12.22
CA ILE A 262 -4.37 8.85 13.12
C ILE A 262 -4.91 9.18 14.52
N ASP A 263 -6.06 9.84 14.61
CA ASP A 263 -6.65 10.29 15.88
C ASP A 263 -7.30 9.16 16.69
N LYS A 264 -7.56 8.01 16.08
CA LYS A 264 -7.98 6.79 16.80
C LYS A 264 -6.80 6.28 17.62
N SER A 265 -6.70 6.81 18.83
CA SER A 265 -5.93 6.22 19.91
C SER A 265 -6.64 4.93 20.33
N GLU A 266 -5.91 3.81 20.29
CA GLU A 266 -6.29 2.58 20.99
C GLU A 266 -5.36 2.36 22.17
#